data_AF-A0A5Q0BMM4-F1
#
_entry.id   AF-A0A5Q0BMM4-F1
#
_cell.length_a   1.000
_cell.length_b   1.000
_cell.length_c   1.000
_cell.angle_alpha   90.00
_cell.angle_beta   90.00
_cell.angle_gamma   90.00
#
_symmetry.space_group_name_H-M   'P 1'
#
loop_
_entity.id
_entity.type
_entity.pdbx_description
1 polymer ?
#
loop_
_entity_poly.entity_id
_entity_poly.type
_entity_poly.pdbx_seq_one_letter_code
_entity_poly.pdbx_strand_id
1 'polypeptide(L)'
;MIDNQTTAAKSFYREIRTFSERTRPWDTAVFYHTKPDEALDATLVSERVYGRRDEFLAVMAAAGIDTANQPIPQKMLTLPTETQLAAIKRRTGFESIADYRENFAPTWAS
;
A
#
# COMPACT_ATOMS: atom_id res chain seq x y z
N MET A 1 -4.92 5.39 -24.40
CA MET A 1 -3.92 4.30 -24.33
C MET A 1 -3.86 3.92 -22.85
N ILE A 2 -4.59 2.86 -22.45
CA ILE A 2 -4.82 2.48 -21.05
C ILE A 2 -3.80 1.41 -20.69
N ASP A 3 -3.08 1.62 -19.59
CA ASP A 3 -2.06 0.73 -19.02
C ASP A 3 -2.41 -0.76 -19.13
N ASN A 4 -1.48 -1.53 -19.69
CA ASN A 4 -1.54 -2.98 -19.88
C ASN A 4 -1.59 -3.78 -18.55
N GLN A 5 -1.61 -3.10 -17.40
CA GLN A 5 -1.60 -3.67 -16.06
C GLN A 5 -2.71 -3.11 -15.14
N THR A 6 -3.90 -2.81 -15.69
CA THR A 6 -5.05 -2.35 -14.88
C THR A 6 -5.42 -3.33 -13.75
N THR A 7 -5.07 -4.62 -13.90
CA THR A 7 -5.31 -5.68 -12.90
C THR A 7 -4.26 -5.76 -11.79
N ALA A 8 -3.03 -5.28 -12.01
CA ALA A 8 -1.94 -5.40 -11.03
C ALA A 8 -2.21 -4.54 -9.79
N ALA A 9 -2.64 -3.29 -9.99
CA ALA A 9 -3.02 -2.39 -8.90
C ALA A 9 -4.20 -2.95 -8.07
N LYS A 10 -5.22 -3.51 -8.76
CA LYS A 10 -6.36 -4.17 -8.11
C LYS A 10 -5.94 -5.38 -7.29
N SER A 11 -5.03 -6.19 -7.82
CA SER A 11 -4.51 -7.39 -7.15
C SER A 11 -3.67 -7.01 -5.93
N PHE A 12 -2.82 -6.00 -6.06
CA PHE A 12 -2.05 -5.42 -4.96
C PHE A 12 -2.96 -4.92 -3.84
N TYR A 13 -3.96 -4.10 -4.17
CA TYR A 13 -4.92 -3.59 -3.20
C TYR A 13 -5.60 -4.74 -2.43
N ARG A 14 -6.04 -5.78 -3.15
CA ARG A 14 -6.71 -6.94 -2.54
C ARG A 14 -5.77 -7.74 -1.61
N GLU A 15 -4.52 -7.96 -2.01
CA GLU A 15 -3.54 -8.66 -1.19
C GLU A 15 -3.22 -7.88 0.10
N ILE A 16 -3.04 -6.56 0.01
CA ILE A 16 -2.80 -5.73 1.20
C ILE A 16 -4.01 -5.74 2.12
N ARG A 17 -5.22 -5.60 1.59
CA ARG A 17 -6.45 -5.67 2.40
C ARG A 17 -6.57 -7.02 3.11
N THR A 18 -6.31 -8.11 2.39
CA THR A 18 -6.31 -9.46 2.96
C THR A 18 -5.23 -9.61 4.03
N PHE A 19 -4.05 -9.04 3.83
CA PHE A 19 -2.98 -9.01 4.82
C PHE A 19 -3.45 -8.28 6.09
N SER A 20 -3.97 -7.06 5.97
CA SER A 20 -4.43 -6.26 7.11
C SER A 20 -5.56 -6.94 7.90
N GLU A 21 -6.48 -7.64 7.23
CA GLU A 21 -7.60 -8.35 7.87
C GLU A 21 -7.18 -9.66 8.53
N ARG A 22 -6.16 -10.35 8.01
CA ARG A 22 -5.72 -11.68 8.52
C ARG A 22 -4.59 -11.60 9.55
N THR A 23 -3.85 -10.50 9.57
CA THR A 23 -2.71 -10.31 10.47
C THR A 23 -3.20 -10.21 11.90
N ARG A 24 -2.60 -11.02 12.78
CA ARG A 24 -2.91 -11.03 14.21
C ARG A 24 -2.04 -10.01 14.94
N PRO A 25 -2.44 -9.54 16.14
CA PRO A 25 -1.68 -8.53 16.89
C PRO A 25 -0.24 -8.93 17.26
N TRP A 26 0.07 -10.22 17.26
CA TRP A 26 1.40 -10.76 17.56
C TRP A 26 2.20 -11.16 16.31
N ASP A 27 1.61 -11.03 15.13
CA ASP A 27 2.32 -11.27 13.87
C ASP A 27 3.26 -10.09 13.56
N THR A 28 4.28 -10.36 12.74
CA THR A 28 5.21 -9.34 12.29
C THR A 28 4.53 -8.41 11.27
N ALA A 29 4.08 -7.25 11.71
CA ALA A 29 3.50 -6.20 10.88
C ALA A 29 3.77 -4.82 11.50
N VAL A 30 3.54 -3.77 10.71
CA VAL A 30 3.59 -2.39 11.19
C VAL A 30 2.20 -2.00 11.69
N PHE A 31 2.11 -1.74 13.00
CA PHE A 31 0.90 -1.23 13.62
C PHE A 31 1.02 0.28 13.78
N TYR A 32 0.20 1.02 13.03
CA TYR A 32 0.28 2.48 12.99
C TYR A 32 -1.04 3.11 13.42
N HIS A 33 -0.99 4.05 14.36
CA HIS A 33 -2.15 4.85 14.75
C HIS A 33 -2.26 6.08 13.88
N THR A 34 -3.31 6.14 13.08
CA THR A 34 -3.63 7.31 12.24
C THR A 34 -3.93 8.52 13.11
N LYS A 35 -3.42 9.67 12.71
CA LYS A 35 -3.61 10.94 13.40
C LYS A 35 -4.65 11.82 12.68
N PRO A 36 -5.24 12.82 13.37
CA PRO A 36 -6.26 13.69 12.77
C PRO A 36 -5.76 14.50 11.56
N ASP A 37 -4.48 14.88 11.52
CA ASP A 37 -3.84 15.61 10.42
C ASP A 37 -3.69 14.76 9.15
N GLU A 38 -3.73 13.43 9.27
CA GLU A 38 -3.60 12.48 8.17
C GLU A 38 -4.94 12.03 7.61
N ALA A 39 -6.05 12.49 8.20
CA ALA A 39 -7.38 11.97 7.88
C ALA A 39 -7.75 12.10 6.40
N LEU A 40 -7.18 13.06 5.67
CA LEU A 40 -7.43 13.25 4.24
C LEU A 40 -6.19 12.99 3.37
N ASP A 41 -5.11 12.50 3.95
CA ASP A 41 -3.84 12.35 3.25
C ASP A 41 -3.15 11.01 3.57
N ALA A 42 -3.43 10.02 2.73
CA ALA A 42 -2.79 8.71 2.80
C ALA A 42 -1.29 8.75 2.47
N THR A 43 -0.82 9.79 1.75
CA THR A 43 0.59 9.94 1.41
C THR A 43 1.42 10.31 2.65
N LEU A 44 0.86 11.07 3.59
CA LEU A 44 1.51 11.39 4.87
C LEU A 44 1.68 10.15 5.76
N VAL A 45 0.67 9.28 5.82
CA VAL A 45 0.78 8.01 6.54
C VAL A 45 1.87 7.14 5.91
N SER A 46 1.89 7.07 4.58
CA SER A 46 2.92 6.33 3.83
C SER A 46 4.32 6.87 4.13
N GLU A 47 4.49 8.20 4.14
CA GLU A 47 5.76 8.86 4.46
C GLU A 47 6.23 8.52 5.88
N ARG A 48 5.32 8.52 6.86
CA ARG A 48 5.66 8.21 8.26
C ARG A 48 5.96 6.74 8.50
N VAL A 49 5.32 5.84 7.75
CA VAL A 49 5.48 4.38 7.91
C VAL A 49 6.66 3.84 7.10
N TYR A 50 6.82 4.28 5.85
CA TYR A 50 7.79 3.73 4.90
C TYR A 50 8.87 4.73 4.46
N GLY A 51 8.85 5.97 4.98
CA GLY A 51 9.79 7.01 4.57
C GLY A 51 9.54 7.57 3.16
N ARG A 52 8.46 7.18 2.49
CA ARG A 52 8.15 7.56 1.10
C ARG A 52 6.65 7.73 0.88
N ARG A 53 6.26 8.63 -0.02
CA ARG A 53 4.85 8.94 -0.32
C ARG A 53 4.20 7.99 -1.32
N ASP A 54 5.00 7.23 -2.05
CA ASP A 54 4.54 6.41 -3.17
C ASP A 54 3.73 5.18 -2.74
N GLU A 55 3.76 4.77 -1.45
CA GLU A 55 3.03 3.60 -0.94
C GLU A 55 1.63 3.93 -0.42
N PHE A 56 1.06 5.08 -0.79
CA PHE A 56 -0.28 5.50 -0.38
C PHE A 56 -1.36 4.46 -0.70
N LEU A 57 -1.20 3.67 -1.76
CA LEU A 57 -2.11 2.58 -2.15
C LEU A 57 -2.17 1.46 -1.10
N ALA A 58 -1.04 1.14 -0.45
CA ALA A 58 -1.00 0.17 0.64
C ALA A 58 -1.75 0.69 1.87
N VAL A 59 -1.60 2.00 2.17
CA VAL A 59 -2.34 2.66 3.25
C VAL A 59 -3.83 2.63 2.98
N MET A 60 -4.26 2.99 1.78
CA MET A 60 -5.67 2.96 1.40
C MET A 60 -6.29 1.57 1.57
N ALA A 61 -5.59 0.54 1.12
CA ALA A 61 -6.03 -0.85 1.25
C ALA A 61 -6.15 -1.30 2.71
N ALA A 62 -5.19 -0.95 3.56
CA ALA A 62 -5.22 -1.26 4.99
C ALA A 62 -6.30 -0.46 5.75
N ALA A 63 -6.53 0.79 5.34
CA ALA A 63 -7.61 1.62 5.87
C ALA A 63 -8.99 1.11 5.45
N GLY A 64 -9.07 0.42 4.30
CA GLY A 64 -10.30 -0.06 3.68
C GLY A 64 -11.05 1.05 2.94
N ILE A 65 -10.33 2.03 2.41
CA ILE A 65 -10.89 3.12 1.60
C ILE A 65 -10.60 2.88 0.12
N ASP A 66 -11.55 3.27 -0.74
CA ASP A 66 -11.47 3.03 -2.18
C ASP A 66 -11.00 4.26 -2.96
N THR A 67 -11.10 5.45 -2.35
CA THR A 67 -10.75 6.72 -3.00
C THR A 67 -9.86 7.57 -2.09
N ALA A 68 -8.95 8.34 -2.69
CA ALA A 68 -8.03 9.20 -1.95
C ALA A 68 -8.73 10.35 -1.18
N ASN A 69 -9.92 10.75 -1.63
CA ASN A 69 -10.72 11.79 -0.99
C ASN A 69 -11.55 11.27 0.20
N GLN A 70 -11.61 9.95 0.40
CA GLN A 70 -12.33 9.37 1.52
C GLN A 70 -11.49 9.53 2.80
N PRO A 71 -12.09 10.00 3.90
CA PRO A 71 -11.35 10.17 5.13
C PRO A 71 -10.85 8.83 5.68
N ILE A 72 -9.57 8.78 6.04
CA ILE A 72 -8.94 7.65 6.71
C ILE A 72 -9.56 7.52 8.11
N PRO A 73 -10.12 6.35 8.46
CA PRO A 73 -10.69 6.15 9.79
C PRO A 73 -9.59 6.27 10.84
N GLN A 74 -9.89 6.98 11.93
CA GLN A 74 -8.98 7.12 13.07
C GLN A 74 -8.92 5.80 13.86
N LYS A 75 -8.08 4.86 13.40
CA LYS A 75 -7.91 3.54 13.98
C LYS A 75 -6.45 3.09 13.88
N MET A 76 -6.14 1.97 14.54
CA MET A 76 -4.87 1.30 14.32
C MET A 76 -4.92 0.59 12.95
N LEU A 77 -4.08 1.02 12.02
CA LEU A 77 -3.86 0.37 10.75
C LEU A 77 -2.82 -0.74 10.92
N THR A 78 -3.05 -1.85 10.23
CA THR A 78 -2.09 -2.95 10.15
C THR A 78 -1.52 -2.97 8.75
N LEU A 79 -0.24 -2.62 8.64
CA LEU A 79 0.48 -2.44 7.38
C LEU A 79 1.59 -3.48 7.26
N PRO A 80 1.91 -3.96 6.06
CA PRO A 80 3.05 -4.85 5.87
C PRO A 80 4.37 -4.14 6.20
N THR A 81 5.36 -4.90 6.65
CA THR A 81 6.75 -4.42 6.71
C THR A 81 7.32 -4.20 5.31
N GLU A 82 8.45 -3.51 5.16
CA GLU A 82 9.07 -3.30 3.84
C GLU A 82 9.34 -4.59 3.08
N THR A 83 9.85 -5.62 3.78
CA THR A 83 10.12 -6.93 3.20
C THR A 83 8.82 -7.60 2.72
N GLN A 84 7.74 -7.53 3.50
CA GLN A 84 6.45 -8.09 3.13
C GLN A 84 5.81 -7.31 1.98
N LEU A 85 5.91 -5.98 2.00
CA LEU A 85 5.41 -5.10 0.95
C LEU A 85 6.11 -5.41 -0.38
N ALA A 86 7.44 -5.56 -0.37
CA ALA A 86 8.22 -5.97 -1.54
C ALA A 86 7.81 -7.37 -2.05
N ALA A 87 7.53 -8.31 -1.15
CA ALA A 87 7.05 -9.65 -1.53
C ALA A 87 5.64 -9.61 -2.17
N ILE A 88 4.74 -8.77 -1.66
CA ILE A 88 3.39 -8.57 -2.21
C ILE A 88 3.49 -7.93 -3.61
N LYS A 89 4.28 -6.86 -3.76
CA LYS A 89 4.56 -6.22 -5.05
C LYS A 89 5.05 -7.20 -6.10
N ARG A 90 6.02 -8.06 -5.73
CA ARG A 90 6.55 -9.11 -6.60
C ARG A 90 5.48 -10.11 -7.03
N ARG A 91 4.61 -10.53 -6.10
CA ARG A 91 3.53 -11.48 -6.37
C ARG A 91 2.48 -10.89 -7.31
N THR A 92 2.18 -9.61 -7.18
CA THR A 92 1.10 -8.96 -7.94
C THR A 92 1.59 -8.29 -9.23
N GLY A 93 2.91 -8.22 -9.46
CA GLY A 93 3.49 -7.49 -10.60
C GLY A 93 3.31 -5.99 -10.49
N PHE A 94 2.98 -5.48 -9.30
CA PHE A 94 2.71 -4.06 -9.07
C PHE A 94 3.94 -3.38 -8.48
N GLU A 95 4.32 -2.24 -9.05
CA GLU A 95 5.33 -1.37 -8.48
C GLU A 95 4.69 -0.02 -8.17
N SER A 96 4.87 0.52 -6.97
CA SER A 96 4.33 1.83 -6.59
C SER A 96 5.28 2.97 -6.97
N ILE A 97 6.59 2.70 -7.00
CA ILE A 97 7.64 3.71 -7.20
C ILE A 97 7.85 3.91 -8.71
N ALA A 98 7.66 5.14 -9.20
CA ALA A 98 7.78 5.46 -10.61
C ALA A 98 9.19 5.18 -11.16
N ASP A 99 10.23 5.48 -10.38
CA ASP A 99 11.64 5.29 -10.74
C ASP A 99 12.03 3.81 -10.90
N TYR A 100 11.24 2.89 -10.34
CA TYR A 100 11.43 1.44 -10.48
C TYR A 100 10.53 0.83 -11.56
N ARG A 101 9.98 1.65 -12.46
CA ARG A 101 9.26 1.18 -13.65
C ARG A 101 10.04 1.53 -14.92
N GLU A 102 10.33 0.52 -15.73
CA GLU A 102 10.87 0.67 -17.07
C GLU A 102 9.90 0.03 -18.07
N ASN A 103 9.51 0.75 -19.12
CA ASN A 103 8.51 0.28 -20.11
C ASN A 103 7.20 -0.25 -19.50
N PHE A 104 6.67 0.41 -18.45
CA PHE A 104 5.46 0.00 -17.73
C PHE A 104 5.57 -1.35 -16.98
N ALA A 105 6.80 -1.89 -16.87
CA ALA A 105 7.11 -3.08 -16.09
C ALA A 105 8.04 -2.71 -14.91
N PRO A 106 7.97 -3.43 -13.78
CA PRO A 106 8.92 -3.24 -12.70
C PRO A 106 10.35 -3.59 -13.14
N THR A 107 11.34 -2.76 -12.77
CA THR A 107 12.76 -2.98 -13.12
C THR A 107 13.35 -4.25 -12.50
N TRP A 108 12.73 -4.78 -11.44
CA TRP A 108 13.12 -6.06 -10.82
C TRP A 108 12.51 -7.29 -11.51
N ALA A 109 11.61 -7.10 -12.48
CA ALA A 109 11.02 -8.18 -13.26
C ALA A 109 11.80 -8.48 -14.57
N SER A 110 12.84 -7.70 -14.85
CA SER A 110 13.75 -7.84 -16.00
C SER A 110 14.84 -8.87 -15.77
#